data_AF-A0A349K928-F1
#
_entry.id   AF-A0A349K928-F1
#
_cell.length_a   1.000
_cell.length_b   1.000
_cell.length_c   1.000
_cell.angle_alpha   90.00
_cell.angle_beta   90.00
_cell.angle_gamma   90.00
#
_symmetry.space_group_name_H-M   'P 1'
#
loop_
_entity.id
_entity.type
_entity.pdbx_description
1 polymer ?
#
loop_
_entity_poly.entity_id
_entity_poly.type
_entity_poly.pdbx_seq_one_letter_code
_entity_poly.pdbx_strand_id
1 'polypeptide(L)'
;IPIWVGGNSDRAFVRTVKYGTAWHGINLTPAELKRYQERLKQICRFHRRDYSEIGITLRATVKITDKLNHQSADRPYLTGNLDQIEGDLKEYKNAGLDYLVISMAGDT
;
A
#
# COMPACT_ATOMS: atom_id res chain seq x y z
N ILE A 1 8.30 14.59 15.05
CA ILE A 1 7.96 14.54 13.62
C ILE A 1 7.86 13.06 13.23
N PRO A 2 6.78 12.58 12.59
CA PRO A 2 6.64 11.18 12.20
C PRO A 2 7.67 10.79 11.14
N ILE A 3 8.26 9.59 11.23
CA ILE A 3 9.23 9.06 10.26
C ILE A 3 8.61 7.88 9.52
N TRP A 4 8.56 7.96 8.19
CA TRP A 4 8.10 6.88 7.32
C TRP A 4 9.28 6.17 6.68
N VAL A 5 9.29 4.84 6.74
CA VAL A 5 10.40 4.04 6.22
C VAL A 5 9.95 3.29 4.97
N GLY A 6 10.58 3.62 3.84
CA GLY A 6 10.28 3.03 2.54
C GLY A 6 10.90 1.66 2.30
N GLY A 7 10.19 0.83 1.55
CA GLY A 7 10.71 -0.41 0.94
C GLY A 7 10.01 -1.69 1.42
N ASN A 8 10.04 -2.73 0.58
CA ASN A 8 9.29 -3.98 0.79
C ASN A 8 10.17 -5.14 1.29
N SER A 9 11.39 -4.86 1.76
CA SER A 9 12.33 -5.90 2.24
C SER A 9 12.27 -6.06 3.75
N ASP A 10 12.68 -7.22 4.26
CA ASP A 10 12.81 -7.47 5.70
C ASP A 10 13.71 -6.43 6.40
N ARG A 11 14.78 -5.97 5.73
CA ARG A 11 15.64 -4.92 6.29
C ARG A 11 14.91 -3.58 6.39
N ALA A 12 13.97 -3.27 5.49
CA ALA A 12 13.12 -2.10 5.61
C ALA A 12 12.16 -2.25 6.77
N PHE A 13 11.51 -3.41 6.92
CA PHE A 13 10.63 -3.69 8.06
C PHE A 13 11.33 -3.60 9.40
N VAL A 14 12.54 -4.16 9.53
CA VAL A 14 13.35 -4.02 10.75
C VAL A 14 13.64 -2.56 11.06
N ARG A 15 13.91 -1.72 10.04
CA ARG A 15 14.10 -0.27 10.24
C ARG A 15 12.80 0.42 10.64
N THR A 16 11.66 0.06 10.03
CA THR A 16 10.35 0.56 10.44
C THR A 16 10.08 0.24 11.91
N VAL A 17 10.24 -1.02 12.30
CA VAL A 17 9.93 -1.48 13.66
C VAL A 17 10.83 -0.83 14.70
N LYS A 18 12.09 -0.56 14.36
CA LYS A 18 13.05 0.07 15.30
C LYS A 18 12.91 1.58 15.40
N TYR A 19 12.57 2.26 14.32
CA TYR A 19 12.75 3.72 14.23
C TYR A 19 11.60 4.47 13.56
N GLY A 20 10.70 3.76 12.87
CA GLY A 20 9.63 4.35 12.07
C GLY A 20 8.31 4.44 12.83
N THR A 21 7.52 5.45 12.45
CA THR A 21 6.09 5.55 12.81
C THR A 21 5.21 4.83 11.79
N ALA A 22 5.71 4.61 10.58
CA ALA A 22 4.99 3.92 9.52
C ALA A 22 5.91 3.17 8.55
N TRP A 23 5.40 2.09 7.97
CA TRP A 23 5.97 1.45 6.79
C TRP A 23 5.38 2.10 5.53
N HIS A 24 6.24 2.36 4.54
CA HIS A 24 5.88 2.91 3.24
C HIS A 24 6.18 1.93 2.10
N GLY A 25 5.15 1.23 1.64
CA GLY A 25 5.21 0.33 0.50
C GLY A 25 5.18 1.08 -0.84
N ILE A 26 5.47 0.36 -1.93
CA ILE A 26 5.38 0.89 -3.30
C ILE A 26 4.71 -0.11 -4.24
N ASN A 27 3.70 0.36 -4.99
CA ASN A 27 3.01 -0.36 -6.08
C ASN A 27 2.61 -1.80 -5.73
N LEU A 28 2.04 -2.00 -4.54
CA LEU A 28 1.54 -3.29 -4.07
C LEU A 28 0.05 -3.40 -4.33
N THR A 29 -0.44 -4.55 -4.75
CA THR A 29 -1.88 -4.86 -4.73
C THR A 29 -2.40 -5.00 -3.30
N PRO A 30 -3.73 -4.94 -3.05
CA PRO A 30 -4.28 -5.15 -1.71
C PRO A 30 -3.91 -6.51 -1.10
N ALA A 31 -3.84 -7.56 -1.92
CA ALA A 31 -3.44 -8.90 -1.49
C ALA A 31 -1.96 -8.93 -1.05
N GLU A 32 -1.08 -8.27 -1.80
CA GLU A 32 0.33 -8.17 -1.43
C GLU A 32 0.55 -7.28 -0.22
N LEU A 33 -0.21 -6.19 -0.09
CA LEU A 33 -0.18 -5.32 1.09
C LEU A 33 -0.48 -6.12 2.35
N LYS A 34 -1.53 -6.98 2.34
CA LYS A 34 -1.84 -7.89 3.46
C LYS A 34 -0.68 -8.85 3.73
N ARG A 35 -0.10 -9.46 2.70
CA ARG A 35 1.05 -10.39 2.84
C ARG A 35 2.24 -9.71 3.52
N TYR A 36 2.58 -8.49 3.13
CA TYR A 36 3.68 -7.73 3.73
C TYR A 36 3.36 -7.25 5.15
N GLN A 37 2.11 -6.88 5.44
CA GLN A 37 1.67 -6.60 6.81
C GLN A 37 1.84 -7.82 7.73
N GLU A 38 1.51 -9.03 7.27
CA GLU A 38 1.75 -10.24 8.06
C GLU A 38 3.25 -10.46 8.36
N ARG A 39 4.12 -10.17 7.39
CA ARG A 39 5.57 -10.20 7.61
C ARG A 39 6.00 -9.14 8.63
N LEU A 40 5.50 -7.91 8.51
CA LEU A 40 5.77 -6.82 9.44
C LEU A 40 5.30 -7.17 10.87
N LYS A 41 4.12 -7.78 11.03
CA LYS A 41 3.61 -8.28 12.33
C LYS A 41 4.55 -9.30 12.97
N GLN A 42 5.12 -10.23 12.19
CA GLN A 42 6.11 -11.18 12.70
C GLN A 42 7.36 -10.47 13.24
N ILE A 43 7.85 -9.46 12.52
CA ILE A 43 9.04 -8.69 12.92
C ILE A 43 8.74 -7.81 14.15
N CYS A 44 7.53 -7.22 14.24
CA CYS A 44 7.07 -6.51 15.44
C CYS A 44 7.10 -7.40 16.68
N ARG A 45 6.56 -8.63 16.56
CA ARG A 45 6.58 -9.63 17.65
C ARG A 45 8.00 -9.95 18.11
N PHE A 46 8.92 -10.17 17.18
CA PHE A 46 10.33 -10.44 17.52
C PHE A 46 10.99 -9.27 18.27
N HIS A 47 10.71 -8.03 17.86
CA HIS A 47 11.24 -6.83 18.50
C HIS A 47 10.42 -6.29 19.68
N ARG A 48 9.34 -6.99 20.08
CA ARG A 48 8.40 -6.58 21.15
C ARG A 48 7.84 -5.17 20.94
N ARG A 49 7.57 -4.80 19.69
CA ARG A 49 6.86 -3.56 19.31
C ARG A 49 5.40 -3.89 19.06
N ASP A 50 4.48 -3.05 19.53
CA ASP A 50 3.08 -3.19 19.15
C ASP A 50 2.91 -2.81 17.67
N TYR A 51 2.31 -3.72 16.90
CA TYR A 51 2.01 -3.50 15.49
C TYR A 51 1.01 -2.37 15.28
N SER A 52 0.07 -2.17 16.23
CA SER A 52 -0.95 -1.13 16.13
C SER A 52 -0.37 0.29 16.11
N GLU A 53 0.87 0.45 16.59
CA GLU A 53 1.60 1.72 16.60
C GLU A 53 2.29 2.03 15.26
N ILE A 54 2.24 1.13 14.27
CA ILE A 54 2.87 1.31 12.95
C ILE A 54 1.80 1.59 11.90
N GLY A 55 1.83 2.80 11.33
CA GLY A 55 1.00 3.13 10.18
C GLY A 55 1.39 2.34 8.92
N ILE A 56 0.39 1.99 8.12
CA ILE A 56 0.53 1.29 6.85
C ILE A 56 0.28 2.28 5.72
N THR A 57 1.33 2.60 4.97
CA THR A 57 1.26 3.59 3.90
C THR A 57 1.75 2.99 2.59
N LEU A 58 1.24 3.50 1.47
CA LEU A 58 1.57 3.02 0.14
C LEU A 58 1.72 4.20 -0.80
N ARG A 59 2.72 4.18 -1.66
CA ARG A 59 2.72 4.96 -2.89
C ARG A 59 2.22 4.12 -4.05
N ALA A 60 1.28 4.66 -4.82
CA ALA A 60 0.84 4.07 -6.07
C ALA A 60 0.54 5.13 -7.13
N THR A 61 0.52 4.71 -8.40
CA THR A 61 0.09 5.56 -9.51
C THR A 61 -1.39 5.33 -9.80
N VAL A 62 -2.16 6.40 -9.92
CA VAL A 62 -3.55 6.39 -10.37
C VAL A 62 -3.62 6.80 -11.84
N LYS A 63 -4.29 6.00 -12.66
CA LYS A 63 -4.56 6.29 -14.08
C LYS A 63 -6.07 6.26 -14.34
N ILE A 64 -6.66 7.43 -14.48
CA ILE A 64 -8.08 7.56 -14.81
C ILE A 64 -8.23 7.47 -16.32
N THR A 65 -9.03 6.53 -16.82
CA THR A 65 -9.29 6.40 -18.26
C THR A 65 -10.53 5.56 -18.54
N ASP A 66 -11.32 5.98 -19.53
CA ASP A 66 -12.48 5.22 -20.03
C ASP A 66 -12.12 4.21 -21.12
N LYS A 67 -10.85 4.21 -21.59
CA LYS A 67 -10.39 3.40 -22.73
C LYS A 67 -10.10 1.93 -22.40
N LEU A 68 -10.13 1.55 -21.13
CA LEU A 68 -9.89 0.17 -20.71
C LEU A 68 -11.14 -0.68 -20.88
N ASN A 69 -10.98 -1.86 -21.50
CA ASN A 69 -12.04 -2.86 -21.56
C ASN A 69 -12.54 -3.15 -20.13
N HIS A 70 -13.81 -2.85 -19.88
CA HIS A 70 -14.43 -2.88 -18.54
C HIS A 70 -14.48 -4.26 -17.87
N GLN A 71 -13.98 -5.31 -18.54
CA GLN A 71 -14.13 -6.72 -18.15
C GLN A 71 -12.81 -7.51 -18.04
N SER A 72 -11.64 -6.87 -18.20
CA SER A 72 -10.39 -7.62 -18.06
C SER A 72 -10.12 -7.95 -16.59
N ALA A 73 -10.03 -9.26 -16.28
CA ALA A 73 -9.65 -9.75 -14.95
C ALA A 73 -8.23 -9.31 -14.52
N ASP A 74 -7.39 -8.89 -15.47
CA ASP A 74 -6.01 -8.45 -15.25
C ASP A 74 -5.85 -6.91 -15.25
N ARG A 75 -6.94 -6.15 -15.01
CA ARG A 75 -6.85 -4.69 -14.89
C ARG A 75 -5.91 -4.32 -13.73
N PRO A 76 -4.85 -3.51 -13.98
CA PRO A 76 -4.02 -3.01 -12.89
C PRO A 76 -4.86 -2.21 -11.89
N TYR A 77 -4.57 -2.38 -10.59
CA TYR A 77 -5.20 -1.55 -9.55
C TYR A 77 -4.94 -0.06 -9.80
N LEU A 78 -5.90 0.75 -9.37
CA LEU A 78 -5.90 2.21 -9.51
C LEU A 78 -5.81 2.67 -10.97
N THR A 79 -6.30 1.86 -11.90
CA THR A 79 -6.32 2.17 -13.32
C THR A 79 -7.70 1.87 -13.90
N GLY A 80 -8.45 2.87 -14.38
CA GLY A 80 -9.81 2.70 -14.86
C GLY A 80 -10.69 3.96 -14.76
N ASN A 81 -12.00 3.80 -14.89
CA ASN A 81 -12.96 4.88 -14.64
C ASN A 81 -13.12 5.15 -13.14
N LEU A 82 -13.85 6.21 -12.77
CA LEU A 82 -13.98 6.62 -11.36
C LEU A 82 -14.60 5.53 -10.46
N ASP A 83 -15.58 4.78 -10.95
CA ASP A 83 -16.21 3.70 -10.18
C ASP A 83 -15.23 2.56 -9.89
N GLN A 84 -14.40 2.20 -10.88
CA GLN A 84 -13.34 1.22 -10.71
C GLN A 84 -12.27 1.70 -9.73
N ILE A 85 -11.87 2.97 -9.81
CA ILE A 85 -10.93 3.56 -8.85
C ILE A 85 -11.51 3.56 -7.45
N GLU A 86 -12.78 3.90 -7.28
CA GLU A 86 -13.45 3.85 -5.98
C GLU A 86 -13.47 2.43 -5.40
N GLY A 87 -13.78 1.44 -6.25
CA GLY A 87 -13.71 0.02 -5.89
C GLY A 87 -12.34 -0.39 -5.38
N ASP A 88 -11.29 -0.05 -6.13
CA ASP A 88 -9.90 -0.33 -5.75
C ASP A 88 -9.52 0.33 -4.42
N LEU A 89 -9.90 1.59 -4.21
CA LEU A 89 -9.64 2.31 -2.96
C LEU A 89 -10.34 1.67 -1.76
N LYS A 90 -11.56 1.16 -1.94
CA LYS A 90 -12.27 0.38 -0.91
C LYS A 90 -11.51 -0.92 -0.58
N GLU A 91 -10.98 -1.59 -1.59
CA GLU A 91 -10.16 -2.80 -1.37
C GLU A 91 -8.87 -2.50 -0.60
N TYR A 92 -8.15 -1.42 -0.92
CA TYR A 92 -6.99 -0.99 -0.15
C TYR A 92 -7.34 -0.63 1.30
N LYS A 93 -8.43 0.10 1.52
CA LYS A 93 -8.92 0.42 2.87
C LYS A 93 -9.22 -0.85 3.65
N ASN A 94 -9.93 -1.80 3.04
CA ASN A 94 -10.24 -3.11 3.65
C ASN A 94 -9.00 -3.99 3.84
N ALA A 95 -7.92 -3.71 3.10
CA ALA A 95 -6.62 -4.33 3.31
C ALA A 95 -5.83 -3.69 4.46
N GLY A 96 -6.36 -2.67 5.14
CA GLY A 96 -5.70 -2.01 6.27
C GLY A 96 -4.70 -0.94 5.84
N LEU A 97 -4.90 -0.32 4.67
CA LEU A 97 -4.11 0.84 4.27
C LEU A 97 -4.60 2.09 5.02
N ASP A 98 -3.69 2.78 5.71
CA ASP A 98 -3.99 4.03 6.43
C ASP A 98 -3.83 5.26 5.53
N TYR A 99 -2.76 5.29 4.72
CA TYR A 99 -2.45 6.41 3.84
C TYR A 99 -2.04 5.94 2.44
N LEU A 100 -2.62 6.57 1.43
CA LEU A 100 -2.22 6.41 0.03
C LEU A 100 -1.57 7.70 -0.47
N VAL A 101 -0.31 7.62 -0.88
CA VAL A 101 0.40 8.68 -1.59
C VAL A 101 0.23 8.45 -3.09
N ILE A 102 -0.53 9.32 -3.73
CA ILE A 102 -0.92 9.17 -5.12
C ILE A 102 0.05 9.92 -6.03
N SER A 103 0.48 9.25 -7.09
CA SER A 103 1.01 9.89 -8.29
C SER A 103 -0.04 9.78 -9.38
N MET A 104 -0.38 10.87 -10.06
CA MET A 104 -1.25 10.78 -11.24
C MET A 104 -0.41 10.36 -12.45
N ALA A 105 -0.91 9.42 -13.26
CA ALA A 105 -0.34 9.16 -14.58
C ALA A 105 -0.52 10.43 -15.43
N GLY A 106 0.55 10.85 -16.13
CA GLY A 106 0.45 11.94 -17.10
C GLY A 106 -0.31 11.49 -18.35
N ASP A 107 -0.96 12.44 -19.01
CA ASP A 107 -1.53 12.22 -20.34
C ASP A 107 -0.37 12.07 -21.34
N THR A 108 -0.23 10.88 -21.91
CA THR A 108 0.57 10.62 -23.13
C THR A 108 -0.36 10.23 -24.25
#